data_AF-A0A0P6RC30-F1
#
_entry.id   AF-A0A0P6RC30-F1
#
_cell.length_a   1.000
_cell.length_b   1.000
_cell.length_c   1.000
_cell.angle_alpha   90.00
_cell.angle_beta   90.00
_cell.angle_gamma   90.00
#
_symmetry.space_group_name_H-M   'P 1'
#
loop_
_entity.id
_entity.type
_entity.pdbx_description
1 polymer ?
#
loop_
_entity_poly.entity_id
_entity_poly.type
_entity_poly.pdbx_seq_one_letter_code
_entity_poly.pdbx_strand_id
1 'polypeptide(L)'
;MRLHGLDIARFFAFCGMVLVNFRIAAEVTPGTDFASILTNGLEGRAAALFVIMAGIGLTLTRTPKRVIAARAAVLFALGLANLMIFEADILHYYALYFLVALPFLAMPSRIFLWAALAAAMIGMAGIVLLDYEANWNWETLVYSNFWTPEGFLRHAFLNGWHPVFPWVSFVFLGMWVGRQDLGQKLVQNRLILWGLAAALLATLPGPLTSDPELRELFGTTSIPPGPFYLIAASGSACVVIGVMLRLSNLLDRLGLAEWLAAPGRMALSLYVAHILLGMGTLEAMGQLDGSLTPEAIFGFSLGFCALAMVLSWVWNLLAARGPLEALLRRISGVFR
;
A
#
# COMPACT_ATOMS: atom_id res chain seq x y z
N MET A 1 12.57 7.84 -20.74
CA MET A 1 12.60 8.85 -19.66
C MET A 1 12.15 8.20 -18.37
N ARG A 2 12.84 8.43 -17.26
CA ARG A 2 12.40 7.96 -15.94
C ARG A 2 11.28 8.88 -15.47
N LEU A 3 10.15 8.32 -15.07
CA LEU A 3 9.02 9.11 -14.61
C LEU A 3 9.17 9.38 -13.11
N HIS A 4 9.80 10.50 -12.75
CA HIS A 4 9.96 10.91 -11.34
C HIS A 4 8.63 10.91 -10.59
N GLY A 5 7.53 11.26 -11.27
CA GLY A 5 6.17 11.22 -10.68
C GLY A 5 5.79 9.86 -10.10
N LEU A 6 6.26 8.74 -10.65
CA LEU A 6 5.99 7.40 -10.09
C LEU A 6 6.76 7.17 -8.79
N ASP A 7 8.03 7.53 -8.75
CA ASP A 7 8.84 7.37 -7.55
C ASP A 7 8.34 8.32 -6.44
N ILE A 8 7.92 9.55 -6.79
CA ILE A 8 7.30 10.50 -5.84
C ILE A 8 5.96 9.95 -5.32
N ALA A 9 5.08 9.43 -6.18
CA ALA A 9 3.83 8.82 -5.74
C ALA A 9 4.06 7.63 -4.78
N ARG A 10 5.11 6.83 -5.01
CA ARG A 10 5.50 5.75 -4.10
C ARG A 10 5.97 6.29 -2.74
N PHE A 11 6.70 7.40 -2.72
CA PHE A 11 7.09 8.05 -1.47
C PHE A 11 5.89 8.62 -0.70
N PHE A 12 4.94 9.26 -1.39
CA PHE A 12 3.71 9.75 -0.76
C PHE A 12 2.88 8.63 -0.15
N ALA A 13 2.76 7.49 -0.85
CA ALA A 13 2.14 6.29 -0.30
C ALA A 13 2.85 5.79 0.96
N PHE A 14 4.18 5.76 0.95
CA PHE A 14 4.98 5.42 2.12
C PHE A 14 4.71 6.37 3.30
N CYS A 15 4.73 7.69 3.09
CA CYS A 15 4.43 8.65 4.15
C CYS A 15 3.01 8.42 4.72
N GLY A 16 2.01 8.22 3.86
CA GLY A 16 0.66 7.92 4.31
C GLY A 16 0.57 6.65 5.16
N MET A 17 1.31 5.59 4.80
CA MET A 17 1.39 4.38 5.61
C MET A 17 2.08 4.65 6.95
N VAL A 18 3.14 5.45 7.00
CA VAL A 18 3.80 5.82 8.27
C VAL A 18 2.83 6.54 9.21
N LEU A 19 2.09 7.54 8.70
CA LEU A 19 1.11 8.29 9.50
C LEU A 19 0.06 7.36 10.13
N VAL A 20 -0.46 6.42 9.34
CA VAL A 20 -1.49 5.47 9.80
C VAL A 20 -0.89 4.44 10.76
N ASN A 21 0.23 3.82 10.39
CA ASN A 21 0.83 2.73 11.18
C ASN A 21 1.33 3.23 12.54
N PHE A 22 1.95 4.41 12.60
CA PHE A 22 2.41 4.97 13.87
C PHE A 22 1.26 5.31 14.79
N ARG A 23 0.13 5.81 14.27
CA ARG A 23 -1.07 6.03 15.08
C ARG A 23 -1.63 4.73 15.63
N ILE A 24 -1.74 3.70 14.79
CA ILE A 24 -2.24 2.37 15.19
C ILE A 24 -1.32 1.76 16.25
N ALA A 25 0.00 1.75 16.00
CA ALA A 25 0.97 1.18 16.93
C ALA A 25 1.05 1.93 18.25
N ALA A 26 0.87 3.25 18.24
CA ALA A 26 0.84 4.06 19.44
C ALA A 26 -0.52 4.03 20.17
N GLU A 27 -1.49 3.24 19.69
CA GLU A 27 -2.84 3.10 20.26
C GLU A 27 -3.59 4.44 20.41
N VAL A 28 -3.28 5.42 19.54
CA VAL A 28 -3.85 6.76 19.63
C VAL A 28 -5.24 6.76 19.02
N THR A 29 -6.26 6.99 19.85
CA THR A 29 -7.65 7.13 19.41
C THR A 29 -7.83 8.39 18.55
N PRO A 30 -8.43 8.27 17.35
CA PRO A 30 -8.64 9.42 16.49
C PRO A 30 -9.70 10.39 17.05
N GLY A 31 -9.42 11.68 16.94
CA GLY A 31 -10.33 12.78 17.26
C GLY A 31 -10.98 13.43 16.04
N THR A 32 -11.51 14.64 16.24
CA THR A 32 -12.08 15.49 15.17
C THR A 32 -11.10 16.56 14.66
N ASP A 33 -9.85 16.51 15.11
CA ASP A 33 -8.78 17.43 14.72
C ASP A 33 -8.28 17.14 13.29
N PHE A 34 -7.50 18.09 12.75
CA PHE A 34 -6.97 17.97 11.39
C PHE A 34 -6.07 16.74 11.20
N ALA A 35 -5.24 16.41 12.20
CA ALA A 35 -4.32 15.27 12.11
C ALA A 35 -5.10 13.95 12.07
N SER A 36 -6.14 13.82 12.89
CA SER A 36 -7.03 12.66 12.88
C SER A 36 -7.80 12.53 11.56
N ILE A 37 -8.41 13.62 11.06
CA ILE A 37 -9.15 13.62 9.79
C ILE A 37 -8.25 13.21 8.63
N LEU A 38 -7.04 13.78 8.56
CA LEU A 38 -6.10 13.46 7.50
C LEU A 38 -5.61 12.01 7.60
N THR A 39 -5.24 11.55 8.78
CA THR A 39 -4.74 10.17 8.99
C THR A 39 -5.82 9.14 8.71
N ASN A 40 -7.06 9.37 9.16
CA ASN A 40 -8.23 8.53 8.82
C ASN A 40 -8.50 8.51 7.30
N GLY A 41 -8.33 9.65 6.63
CA GLY A 41 -8.46 9.73 5.17
C GLY A 41 -7.45 8.85 4.43
N LEU A 42 -6.24 8.69 4.98
CA LEU A 42 -5.15 7.89 4.41
C LEU A 42 -5.24 6.39 4.74
N GLU A 43 -5.99 6.03 5.77
CA GLU A 43 -6.14 4.65 6.24
C GLU A 43 -6.64 3.73 5.12
N GLY A 44 -5.90 2.65 4.89
CA GLY A 44 -6.08 1.73 3.76
C GLY A 44 -5.77 2.32 2.37
N ARG A 45 -6.02 3.61 2.12
CA ARG A 45 -5.83 4.26 0.81
C ARG A 45 -4.35 4.46 0.47
N ALA A 46 -3.52 4.80 1.46
CA ALA A 46 -2.07 4.92 1.27
C ALA A 46 -1.43 3.57 0.90
N ALA A 47 -1.82 2.50 1.60
CA ALA A 47 -1.41 1.14 1.28
C ALA A 47 -1.92 0.71 -0.12
N ALA A 48 -3.17 1.00 -0.48
CA ALA A 48 -3.70 0.70 -1.80
C ALA A 48 -2.92 1.40 -2.93
N LEU A 49 -2.56 2.68 -2.76
CA LEU A 49 -1.67 3.37 -3.68
C LEU A 49 -0.31 2.67 -3.78
N PHE A 50 0.27 2.25 -2.66
CA PHE A 50 1.53 1.51 -2.65
C PHE A 50 1.43 0.19 -3.45
N VAL A 51 0.31 -0.53 -3.33
CA VAL A 51 0.05 -1.81 -4.02
C VAL A 51 -0.15 -1.59 -5.53
N ILE A 52 -0.87 -0.54 -5.93
CA ILE A 52 -1.01 -0.15 -7.34
C ILE A 52 0.35 0.19 -7.94
N MET A 53 1.20 0.92 -7.20
CA MET A 53 2.57 1.23 -7.64
C MET A 53 3.43 -0.02 -7.83
N ALA A 54 3.21 -1.06 -7.03
CA ALA A 54 3.86 -2.36 -7.19
C ALA A 54 3.40 -3.06 -8.48
N GLY A 55 2.10 -3.06 -8.75
CA GLY A 55 1.52 -3.57 -10.00
C GLY A 55 2.06 -2.86 -11.24
N ILE A 56 2.17 -1.53 -11.21
CA ILE A 56 2.81 -0.73 -12.28
C ILE A 56 4.25 -1.22 -12.51
N GLY A 57 5.01 -1.41 -11.43
CA GLY A 57 6.39 -1.87 -11.48
C GLY A 57 6.58 -3.25 -12.12
N LEU A 58 5.63 -4.17 -11.96
CA LEU A 58 5.65 -5.50 -12.57
C LEU A 58 5.56 -5.47 -14.10
N THR A 59 4.90 -4.46 -14.67
CA THR A 59 4.71 -4.35 -16.13
C THR A 59 5.68 -3.42 -16.84
N LEU A 60 6.33 -2.50 -16.11
CA LEU A 60 7.29 -1.55 -16.69
C LEU A 60 8.59 -2.22 -17.16
N THR A 61 8.95 -3.37 -16.59
CA THR A 61 10.16 -4.11 -16.96
C THR A 61 9.84 -5.55 -17.30
N ARG A 62 10.47 -6.09 -18.34
CA ARG A 62 10.39 -7.53 -18.68
C ARG A 62 11.30 -8.34 -17.76
N THR A 63 10.97 -8.38 -16.48
CA THR A 63 11.69 -9.17 -15.49
C THR A 63 11.30 -10.65 -15.62
N PRO A 64 12.25 -11.61 -15.65
CA PRO A 64 11.92 -13.03 -15.71
C PRO A 64 11.04 -13.47 -14.53
N LYS A 65 10.08 -14.37 -14.79
CA LYS A 65 9.15 -14.88 -13.75
C LYS A 65 9.89 -15.46 -12.53
N ARG A 66 11.01 -16.16 -12.76
CA ARG A 66 11.86 -16.74 -11.69
C ARG A 66 12.45 -15.67 -10.76
N VAL A 67 12.87 -14.54 -11.31
CA VAL A 67 13.38 -13.40 -10.53
C VAL A 67 12.26 -12.79 -9.68
N ILE A 68 11.04 -12.67 -10.21
CA ILE A 68 9.88 -12.17 -9.46
C ILE A 68 9.51 -13.14 -8.33
N ALA A 69 9.49 -14.45 -8.61
CA ALA A 69 9.25 -15.48 -7.60
C ALA A 69 10.31 -15.46 -6.48
N ALA A 70 11.58 -15.31 -6.82
CA ALA A 70 12.66 -15.18 -5.85
C ALA A 70 12.50 -13.92 -4.98
N ARG A 71 12.07 -12.80 -5.58
CA ARG A 71 11.75 -11.58 -4.81
C ARG A 71 10.57 -11.79 -3.88
N ALA A 72 9.51 -12.44 -4.36
CA ALA A 72 8.37 -12.79 -3.53
C ALA A 72 8.79 -13.66 -2.34
N ALA A 73 9.63 -14.69 -2.54
CA ALA A 73 10.13 -15.53 -1.45
C ALA A 73 10.92 -14.73 -0.39
N VAL A 74 11.78 -13.80 -0.81
CA VAL A 74 12.52 -12.93 0.13
C VAL A 74 11.55 -12.00 0.88
N LEU A 75 10.60 -11.38 0.19
CA LEU A 75 9.59 -10.52 0.82
C LEU A 75 8.71 -11.30 1.80
N PHE A 76 8.39 -12.55 1.47
CA PHE A 76 7.62 -13.43 2.33
C PHE A 76 8.36 -13.74 3.63
N ALA A 77 9.63 -14.13 3.53
CA ALA A 77 10.46 -14.40 4.70
C ALA A 77 10.66 -13.15 5.57
N LEU A 78 10.91 -11.98 4.95
CA LEU A 78 11.01 -10.71 5.67
C LEU A 78 9.69 -10.33 6.34
N GLY A 79 8.56 -10.50 5.66
CA GLY A 79 7.24 -10.21 6.21
C GLY A 79 6.88 -11.10 7.39
N LEU A 80 7.13 -12.41 7.30
CA LEU A 80 6.92 -13.32 8.42
C LEU A 80 7.81 -12.98 9.63
N ALA A 81 9.06 -12.56 9.41
CA ALA A 81 9.92 -12.09 10.49
C ALA A 81 9.39 -10.78 11.09
N ASN A 82 8.86 -9.89 10.25
CA ASN A 82 8.34 -8.59 10.64
C ASN A 82 7.02 -8.68 11.42
N LEU A 83 6.20 -9.70 11.14
CA LEU A 83 4.98 -10.00 11.91
C LEU A 83 5.25 -10.30 13.39
N MET A 84 6.48 -10.69 13.76
CA MET A 84 6.87 -10.87 15.16
C MET A 84 7.01 -9.54 15.92
N ILE A 85 7.03 -8.42 15.21
CA ILE A 85 7.22 -7.07 15.76
C ILE A 85 5.97 -6.21 15.51
N PHE A 86 5.35 -6.35 14.34
CA PHE A 86 4.20 -5.54 13.93
C PHE A 86 3.19 -6.36 13.12
N GLU A 87 1.99 -6.56 13.67
CA GLU A 87 0.96 -7.42 13.08
C GLU A 87 0.41 -6.91 11.74
N ALA A 88 0.43 -5.60 11.49
CA ALA A 88 -0.03 -5.00 10.23
C ALA A 88 1.06 -4.96 9.15
N ASP A 89 1.98 -5.94 9.14
CA ASP A 89 2.97 -6.11 8.06
C ASP A 89 2.30 -6.29 6.69
N ILE A 90 2.82 -5.60 5.67
CA ILE A 90 2.34 -5.71 4.28
C ILE A 90 3.24 -6.58 3.40
N LEU A 91 4.47 -6.90 3.83
CA LEU A 91 5.47 -7.55 2.97
C LEU A 91 5.10 -8.98 2.61
N HIS A 92 4.57 -9.76 3.55
CA HIS A 92 4.14 -11.13 3.26
C HIS A 92 2.96 -11.16 2.28
N TYR A 93 2.04 -10.20 2.36
CA TYR A 93 0.99 -10.04 1.35
C TYR A 93 1.53 -9.67 -0.02
N TYR A 94 2.54 -8.78 -0.10
CA TYR A 94 3.19 -8.44 -1.36
C TYR A 94 3.77 -9.65 -2.08
N ALA A 95 4.38 -10.56 -1.32
CA ALA A 95 4.86 -11.81 -1.86
C ALA A 95 3.71 -12.62 -2.50
N LEU A 96 2.60 -12.77 -1.78
CA LEU A 96 1.42 -13.50 -2.28
C LEU A 96 0.81 -12.82 -3.50
N TYR A 97 0.67 -11.48 -3.50
CA TYR A 97 0.17 -10.75 -4.66
C TYR A 97 1.04 -10.96 -5.89
N PHE A 98 2.37 -10.95 -5.73
CA PHE A 98 3.30 -11.19 -6.83
C PHE A 98 3.15 -12.60 -7.37
N LEU A 99 3.02 -13.61 -6.50
CA LEU A 99 2.78 -14.99 -6.92
C LEU A 99 1.46 -15.14 -7.69
N VAL A 100 0.38 -14.51 -7.23
CA VAL A 100 -0.92 -14.49 -7.93
C VAL A 100 -0.83 -13.75 -9.26
N ALA A 101 0.00 -12.71 -9.37
CA ALA A 101 0.19 -11.95 -10.61
C ALA A 101 1.07 -12.68 -11.67
N LEU A 102 1.93 -13.63 -11.27
CA LEU A 102 2.89 -14.32 -12.17
C LEU A 102 2.27 -14.94 -13.43
N PRO A 103 1.11 -15.63 -13.37
CA PRO A 103 0.46 -16.20 -14.56
C PRO A 103 0.01 -15.12 -15.55
N PHE A 104 -0.33 -13.93 -15.05
CA PHE A 104 -0.93 -12.85 -15.82
C PHE A 104 0.08 -11.97 -16.55
N LEU A 105 1.36 -11.95 -16.15
CA LEU A 105 2.37 -11.03 -16.69
C LEU A 105 2.46 -10.95 -18.22
N ALA A 106 2.22 -12.07 -18.92
CA ALA A 106 2.26 -12.16 -20.39
C ALA A 106 0.89 -11.97 -21.07
N MET A 107 -0.20 -11.91 -20.30
CA MET A 107 -1.57 -11.79 -20.82
C MET A 107 -1.83 -10.40 -21.40
N PRO A 108 -2.82 -10.20 -22.29
CA PRO A 108 -3.14 -8.88 -22.84
C PRO A 108 -3.75 -7.94 -21.77
N SER A 109 -3.60 -6.63 -21.95
CA SER A 109 -3.91 -5.61 -20.92
C SER A 109 -5.35 -5.70 -20.39
N ARG A 110 -6.32 -6.05 -21.25
CA ARG A 110 -7.73 -6.23 -20.88
C ARG A 110 -7.96 -7.30 -19.81
N ILE A 111 -7.10 -8.31 -19.73
CA ILE A 111 -7.24 -9.41 -18.76
C ILE A 111 -6.99 -8.92 -17.34
N PHE A 112 -6.19 -7.87 -17.16
CA PHE A 112 -5.93 -7.32 -15.83
C PHE A 112 -7.18 -6.71 -15.19
N LEU A 113 -8.02 -6.05 -15.98
CA LEU A 113 -9.28 -5.50 -15.47
C LEU A 113 -10.28 -6.61 -15.09
N TRP A 114 -10.35 -7.67 -15.89
CA TRP A 114 -11.17 -8.85 -15.56
C TRP A 114 -10.64 -9.60 -14.33
N ALA A 115 -9.31 -9.72 -14.19
CA ALA A 115 -8.69 -10.33 -13.02
C ALA A 115 -8.91 -9.48 -11.76
N ALA A 116 -8.86 -8.15 -11.87
CA ALA A 116 -9.21 -7.24 -10.78
C ALA A 116 -10.68 -7.39 -10.37
N LEU A 117 -11.60 -7.44 -11.34
CA LEU A 117 -13.02 -7.67 -11.06
C LEU A 117 -13.24 -9.03 -10.40
N ALA A 118 -12.63 -10.10 -10.90
CA ALA A 118 -12.75 -11.43 -10.33
C ALA A 118 -12.23 -11.47 -8.89
N ALA A 119 -11.07 -10.85 -8.61
CA ALA A 119 -10.52 -10.76 -7.26
C ALA A 119 -11.43 -9.97 -6.30
N ALA A 120 -12.02 -8.86 -6.76
CA ALA A 120 -13.00 -8.10 -5.99
C ALA A 120 -14.26 -8.94 -5.68
N MET A 121 -14.78 -9.67 -6.66
CA MET A 121 -15.96 -10.54 -6.47
C MET A 121 -15.67 -11.70 -5.54
N ILE A 122 -14.47 -12.31 -5.60
CA ILE A 122 -14.04 -13.36 -4.67
C ILE A 122 -13.95 -12.80 -3.24
N GLY A 123 -13.36 -11.61 -3.06
CA GLY A 123 -13.29 -10.96 -1.75
C GLY A 123 -14.68 -10.64 -1.20
N MET A 124 -15.57 -10.09 -2.03
CA MET A 124 -16.96 -9.82 -1.65
C MET A 124 -17.72 -11.11 -1.26
N ALA A 125 -17.59 -12.17 -2.05
CA ALA A 125 -18.18 -13.45 -1.71
C ALA A 125 -17.61 -14.02 -0.40
N GLY A 126 -16.31 -13.84 -0.16
CA GLY A 126 -15.67 -14.21 1.09
C GLY A 126 -16.24 -13.46 2.31
N ILE A 127 -16.41 -12.13 2.20
CA ILE A 127 -16.97 -11.30 3.28
C ILE A 127 -18.43 -11.70 3.58
N VAL A 128 -19.23 -12.03 2.56
CA VAL A 128 -20.66 -12.34 2.73
C VAL A 128 -20.92 -13.79 3.14
N LEU A 129 -20.14 -14.75 2.62
CA LEU A 129 -20.40 -16.18 2.79
C LEU A 129 -19.62 -16.81 3.94
N LEU A 130 -18.56 -16.17 4.43
CA LEU A 130 -17.70 -16.68 5.49
C LEU A 130 -17.69 -15.71 6.66
N ASP A 131 -17.39 -16.23 7.86
CA ASP A 131 -17.25 -15.43 9.07
C ASP A 131 -16.00 -14.53 8.99
N TYR A 132 -16.15 -13.28 8.58
CA TYR A 132 -15.01 -12.37 8.42
C TYR A 132 -14.28 -12.10 9.76
N GLU A 133 -14.97 -12.17 10.89
CA GLU A 133 -14.43 -11.85 12.21
C GLU A 133 -13.66 -13.02 12.85
N ALA A 134 -13.87 -14.24 12.38
CA ALA A 134 -13.20 -15.41 12.93
C ALA A 134 -11.67 -15.24 13.09
N ASN A 135 -11.18 -15.66 14.26
CA ASN A 135 -9.81 -15.55 14.77
C ASN A 135 -9.34 -14.14 15.19
N TRP A 136 -10.08 -13.07 14.90
CA TRP A 136 -9.69 -11.73 15.35
C TRP A 136 -10.12 -11.44 16.79
N ASN A 137 -9.21 -10.80 17.54
CA ASN A 137 -9.59 -9.95 18.66
C ASN A 137 -9.37 -8.48 18.24
N TRP A 138 -10.46 -7.76 17.94
CA TRP A 138 -10.40 -6.38 17.47
C TRP A 138 -10.08 -5.36 18.58
N GLU A 139 -10.18 -5.75 19.85
CA GLU A 139 -9.78 -4.88 20.97
C GLU A 139 -8.26 -4.84 21.11
N THR A 140 -7.60 -6.00 20.99
CA THR A 140 -6.14 -6.11 21.11
C THR A 140 -5.42 -6.10 19.76
N LEU A 141 -6.18 -6.12 18.65
CA LEU A 141 -5.67 -6.25 17.28
C LEU A 141 -4.78 -7.49 17.06
N VAL A 142 -5.10 -8.59 17.75
CA VAL A 142 -4.33 -9.85 17.69
C VAL A 142 -5.07 -10.91 16.87
N TYR A 143 -4.36 -11.58 15.96
CA TYR A 143 -4.89 -12.71 15.20
C TYR A 143 -4.58 -14.08 15.83
N SER A 144 -5.62 -14.79 16.26
CA SER A 144 -5.52 -16.14 16.81
C SER A 144 -5.21 -17.19 15.73
N ASN A 145 -4.49 -18.26 16.10
CA ASN A 145 -4.21 -19.39 15.21
C ASN A 145 -3.43 -19.05 13.93
N PHE A 146 -2.80 -17.87 13.83
CA PHE A 146 -2.06 -17.45 12.65
C PHE A 146 -1.03 -18.49 12.18
N TRP A 147 -0.32 -19.13 13.11
CA TRP A 147 0.72 -20.12 12.82
C TRP A 147 0.20 -21.51 12.45
N THR A 148 -1.12 -21.70 12.42
CA THR A 148 -1.73 -22.91 11.87
C THR A 148 -1.92 -22.76 10.35
N PRO A 149 -1.87 -23.86 9.56
CA PRO A 149 -2.10 -23.76 8.12
C PRO A 149 -3.46 -23.13 7.76
N GLU A 150 -4.52 -23.48 8.50
CA GLU A 150 -5.87 -22.94 8.28
C GLU A 150 -5.95 -21.44 8.62
N GLY A 151 -5.48 -21.06 9.82
CA GLY A 151 -5.47 -19.66 10.25
C GLY A 151 -4.62 -18.78 9.33
N PHE A 152 -3.44 -19.25 8.92
CA PHE A 152 -2.60 -18.55 7.95
C PHE A 152 -3.33 -18.33 6.62
N LEU A 153 -3.97 -19.36 6.06
CA LEU A 153 -4.68 -19.24 4.79
C LEU A 153 -5.87 -18.28 4.91
N ARG A 154 -6.62 -18.32 6.01
CA ARG A 154 -7.73 -17.40 6.25
C ARG A 154 -7.23 -15.95 6.35
N HIS A 155 -6.23 -15.71 7.17
CA HIS A 155 -5.61 -14.40 7.32
C HIS A 155 -5.06 -13.88 5.97
N ALA A 156 -4.27 -14.72 5.28
CA ALA A 156 -3.62 -14.35 4.04
C ALA A 156 -4.60 -14.05 2.91
N PHE A 157 -5.69 -14.82 2.77
CA PHE A 157 -6.56 -14.73 1.60
C PHE A 157 -7.90 -14.05 1.83
N LEU A 158 -8.37 -13.93 3.08
CA LEU A 158 -9.72 -13.47 3.39
C LEU A 158 -9.77 -12.28 4.34
N ASN A 159 -9.28 -12.43 5.57
CA ASN A 159 -9.62 -11.50 6.65
C ASN A 159 -8.45 -10.84 7.36
N GLY A 160 -7.22 -10.96 6.86
CA GLY A 160 -6.09 -10.23 7.43
C GLY A 160 -6.16 -8.70 7.20
N TRP A 161 -5.12 -7.96 7.58
CA TRP A 161 -5.05 -6.50 7.34
C TRP A 161 -5.14 -6.11 5.86
N HIS A 162 -4.50 -6.90 4.99
CA HIS A 162 -4.44 -6.67 3.54
C HIS A 162 -4.59 -7.99 2.76
N PRO A 163 -5.74 -8.67 2.84
CA PRO A 163 -5.90 -10.04 2.35
C PRO A 163 -5.78 -10.10 0.82
N VAL A 164 -5.22 -11.19 0.28
CA VAL A 164 -5.07 -11.43 -1.17
C VAL A 164 -6.35 -11.12 -1.91
N PHE A 165 -7.50 -11.60 -1.43
CA PHE A 165 -8.79 -11.17 -1.93
C PHE A 165 -9.43 -10.22 -0.91
N PRO A 166 -9.77 -8.99 -1.31
CA PRO A 166 -9.76 -8.47 -2.69
C PRO A 166 -8.51 -7.68 -3.10
N TRP A 167 -7.49 -7.49 -2.25
CA TRP A 167 -6.42 -6.51 -2.51
C TRP A 167 -5.57 -6.75 -3.75
N VAL A 168 -5.45 -7.99 -4.24
CA VAL A 168 -4.75 -8.26 -5.50
C VAL A 168 -5.40 -7.54 -6.70
N SER A 169 -6.65 -7.09 -6.57
CA SER A 169 -7.30 -6.18 -7.53
C SER A 169 -6.50 -4.91 -7.78
N PHE A 170 -5.88 -4.35 -6.73
CA PHE A 170 -5.01 -3.18 -6.83
C PHE A 170 -3.74 -3.47 -7.63
N VAL A 171 -3.16 -4.66 -7.48
CA VAL A 171 -2.01 -5.09 -8.29
C VAL A 171 -2.40 -5.18 -9.75
N PHE A 172 -3.53 -5.82 -10.06
CA PHE A 172 -4.00 -5.94 -11.44
C PHE A 172 -4.36 -4.57 -12.06
N LEU A 173 -4.99 -3.68 -11.31
CA LEU A 173 -5.20 -2.30 -11.75
C LEU A 173 -3.86 -1.61 -12.03
N GLY A 174 -2.88 -1.74 -11.14
CA GLY A 174 -1.53 -1.22 -11.34
C GLY A 174 -0.87 -1.78 -12.59
N MET A 175 -0.98 -3.07 -12.86
CA MET A 175 -0.47 -3.70 -14.08
C MET A 175 -1.15 -3.15 -15.34
N TRP A 176 -2.45 -2.84 -15.28
CA TRP A 176 -3.17 -2.18 -16.37
C TRP A 176 -2.68 -0.75 -16.59
N VAL A 177 -2.53 0.04 -15.51
CA VAL A 177 -2.01 1.41 -15.56
C VAL A 177 -0.57 1.43 -16.10
N GLY A 178 0.27 0.50 -15.66
CA GLY A 178 1.68 0.41 -16.07
C GLY A 178 1.90 0.02 -17.54
N ARG A 179 0.85 -0.41 -18.24
CA ARG A 179 0.86 -0.63 -19.70
C ARG A 179 0.32 0.54 -20.52
N GLN A 180 -0.20 1.58 -19.88
CA GLN A 180 -0.59 2.81 -20.57
C GLN A 180 0.64 3.69 -20.84
N ASP A 181 0.53 4.61 -21.80
CA ASP A 181 1.58 5.61 -22.02
C ASP A 181 1.49 6.71 -20.94
N LEU A 182 2.15 6.45 -19.81
CA LEU A 182 2.18 7.36 -18.65
C LEU A 182 2.90 8.69 -18.94
N GLY A 183 3.64 8.80 -20.05
CA GLY A 183 4.23 10.06 -20.51
C GLY A 183 3.21 10.97 -21.21
N GLN A 184 2.09 10.41 -21.67
CA GLN A 184 1.08 11.15 -22.40
C GLN A 184 0.17 11.96 -21.46
N LYS A 185 0.06 13.28 -21.68
CA LYS A 185 -0.82 14.17 -20.91
C LYS A 185 -2.28 13.70 -20.89
N LEU A 186 -2.75 13.11 -21.99
CA LEU A 186 -4.10 12.57 -22.08
C LEU A 186 -4.33 11.44 -21.07
N VAL A 187 -3.38 10.51 -20.93
CA VAL A 187 -3.45 9.41 -19.96
C VAL A 187 -3.39 9.96 -18.54
N GLN A 188 -2.49 10.91 -18.26
CA GLN A 188 -2.39 11.57 -16.95
C GLN A 188 -3.70 12.26 -16.56
N ASN A 189 -4.30 13.03 -17.46
CA ASN A 189 -5.59 13.69 -17.21
C ASN A 189 -6.73 12.69 -17.04
N ARG A 190 -6.74 11.58 -17.79
CA ARG A 190 -7.72 10.50 -17.62
C ARG A 190 -7.61 9.82 -16.26
N LEU A 191 -6.40 9.57 -15.77
CA LEU A 191 -6.18 9.01 -14.42
C LEU A 191 -6.74 9.95 -13.35
N ILE A 192 -6.54 11.26 -13.49
CA ILE A 192 -7.07 12.26 -12.56
C ILE A 192 -8.60 12.32 -12.64
N LEU A 193 -9.16 12.51 -13.83
CA LEU A 193 -10.61 12.70 -14.00
C LEU A 193 -11.42 11.47 -13.62
N TRP A 194 -11.06 10.30 -14.17
CA TRP A 194 -11.77 9.06 -13.86
C TRP A 194 -11.46 8.54 -12.47
N GLY A 195 -10.25 8.78 -11.96
CA GLY A 195 -9.90 8.48 -10.56
C GLY A 195 -10.73 9.31 -9.58
N LEU A 196 -10.90 10.61 -9.84
CA LEU A 196 -11.73 11.48 -9.01
C LEU A 196 -13.20 11.08 -9.08
N ALA A 197 -13.72 10.82 -10.30
CA ALA A 197 -15.09 10.34 -10.47
C ALA A 197 -15.34 9.02 -9.72
N ALA A 198 -14.43 8.05 -9.84
CA ALA A 198 -14.53 6.79 -9.10
C ALA A 198 -14.49 7.00 -7.59
N ALA A 199 -13.56 7.84 -7.10
CA ALA A 199 -13.42 8.14 -5.68
C ALA A 199 -14.68 8.77 -5.08
N LEU A 200 -15.30 9.72 -5.79
CA LEU A 200 -16.51 10.42 -5.34
C LEU A 200 -17.76 9.55 -5.48
N LEU A 201 -17.92 8.84 -6.60
CA LEU A 201 -19.10 7.99 -6.81
C LEU A 201 -19.15 6.82 -5.83
N ALA A 202 -17.99 6.32 -5.41
CA ALA A 202 -17.91 5.24 -4.43
C ALA A 202 -18.41 5.63 -3.02
N THR A 203 -18.50 6.92 -2.68
CA THR A 203 -18.99 7.33 -1.36
C THR A 203 -20.51 7.46 -1.28
N LEU A 204 -21.21 7.44 -2.42
CA LEU A 204 -22.66 7.62 -2.48
C LEU A 204 -23.49 6.45 -1.93
N PRO A 205 -23.14 5.16 -2.16
CA PRO A 205 -24.04 4.05 -1.84
C PRO A 205 -24.26 3.81 -0.34
N GLY A 206 -23.24 4.01 0.50
CA GLY A 206 -23.36 3.84 1.96
C GLY A 206 -24.45 4.74 2.57
N PRO A 207 -24.39 6.08 2.41
CA PRO A 207 -25.40 7.00 2.93
C PRO A 207 -26.82 6.78 2.38
N LEU A 208 -26.95 6.26 1.15
CA LEU A 208 -28.25 5.98 0.52
C LEU A 208 -28.92 4.71 1.05
N THR A 209 -28.19 3.89 1.79
CA THR A 209 -28.67 2.60 2.30
C THR A 209 -29.19 2.77 3.73
N SER A 210 -30.41 2.29 4.00
CA SER A 210 -31.03 2.35 5.33
C SER A 210 -30.61 1.19 6.25
N ASP A 211 -30.34 0.03 5.67
CA ASP A 211 -29.91 -1.19 6.37
C ASP A 211 -28.49 -1.02 6.94
N PRO A 212 -28.27 -1.23 8.26
CA PRO A 212 -26.95 -1.12 8.88
C PRO A 212 -25.88 -2.05 8.30
N GLU A 213 -26.20 -3.32 8.03
CA GLU A 213 -25.23 -4.31 7.54
C GLU A 213 -24.79 -3.96 6.12
N LEU A 214 -25.76 -3.62 5.25
CA LEU A 214 -25.46 -3.17 3.90
C LEU A 214 -24.74 -1.82 3.89
N ARG A 215 -24.99 -0.94 4.86
CA ARG A 215 -24.28 0.35 4.97
C ARG A 215 -22.80 0.16 5.28
N GLU A 216 -22.47 -0.80 6.15
CA GLU A 216 -21.08 -1.16 6.44
C GLU A 216 -20.40 -1.72 5.19
N LEU A 217 -21.04 -2.69 4.53
CA LEU A 217 -20.52 -3.31 3.31
C LEU A 217 -20.39 -2.31 2.14
N PHE A 218 -21.30 -1.33 2.07
CA PHE A 218 -21.31 -0.29 1.05
C PHE A 218 -20.49 0.95 1.43
N GLY A 219 -19.83 0.90 2.59
CA GLY A 219 -18.90 1.91 3.05
C GLY A 219 -17.61 1.97 2.22
N THR A 220 -16.76 2.92 2.61
CA THR A 220 -15.41 3.07 2.04
C THR A 220 -14.31 2.90 3.08
N THR A 221 -14.64 2.21 4.17
CA THR A 221 -13.69 1.73 5.18
C THR A 221 -12.89 0.56 4.60
N SER A 222 -11.64 0.40 5.05
CA SER A 222 -10.72 -0.61 4.50
C SER A 222 -10.89 -2.01 5.09
N ILE A 223 -11.64 -2.12 6.19
CA ILE A 223 -11.90 -3.37 6.91
C ILE A 223 -13.39 -3.40 7.28
N PRO A 224 -14.16 -4.41 6.85
CA PRO A 224 -13.83 -5.31 5.74
C PRO A 224 -13.70 -4.54 4.40
N PRO A 225 -12.79 -4.95 3.49
CA PRO A 225 -12.55 -4.24 2.23
C PRO A 225 -13.66 -4.49 1.20
N GLY A 226 -14.76 -3.74 1.31
CA GLY A 226 -15.90 -3.81 0.39
C GLY A 226 -15.62 -3.29 -1.03
N PRO A 227 -16.55 -3.51 -1.98
CA PRO A 227 -16.38 -3.10 -3.38
C PRO A 227 -16.23 -1.58 -3.54
N PHE A 228 -16.95 -0.79 -2.74
CA PHE A 228 -16.87 0.67 -2.81
C PHE A 228 -15.59 1.21 -2.20
N TYR A 229 -15.05 0.57 -1.15
CA TYR A 229 -13.68 0.83 -0.71
C TYR A 229 -12.66 0.61 -1.82
N LEU A 230 -12.73 -0.53 -2.54
CA LEU A 230 -11.80 -0.82 -3.65
C LEU A 230 -11.88 0.26 -4.75
N ILE A 231 -13.08 0.70 -5.12
CA ILE A 231 -13.28 1.76 -6.11
C ILE A 231 -12.75 3.09 -5.58
N ALA A 232 -13.05 3.45 -4.33
CA ALA A 232 -12.62 4.68 -3.70
C ALA A 232 -11.08 4.77 -3.60
N ALA A 233 -10.46 3.72 -3.08
CA ALA A 233 -9.02 3.62 -2.93
C ALA A 233 -8.31 3.61 -4.29
N SER A 234 -8.80 2.82 -5.26
CA SER A 234 -8.29 2.82 -6.64
C SER A 234 -8.38 4.20 -7.29
N GLY A 235 -9.52 4.88 -7.12
CA GLY A 235 -9.77 6.22 -7.63
C GLY A 235 -8.79 7.24 -7.05
N SER A 236 -8.66 7.27 -5.72
CA SER A 236 -7.70 8.16 -5.03
C SER A 236 -6.25 7.90 -5.45
N ALA A 237 -5.87 6.64 -5.62
CA ALA A 237 -4.52 6.28 -6.07
C ALA A 237 -4.26 6.75 -7.52
N CYS A 238 -5.24 6.58 -8.42
CA CYS A 238 -5.14 7.08 -9.79
C CYS A 238 -5.01 8.61 -9.84
N VAL A 239 -5.73 9.33 -8.97
CA VAL A 239 -5.58 10.78 -8.82
C VAL A 239 -4.16 11.12 -8.40
N VAL A 240 -3.64 10.52 -7.32
CA VAL A 240 -2.28 10.81 -6.83
C VAL A 240 -1.24 10.51 -7.91
N ILE A 241 -1.32 9.36 -8.58
CA ILE A 241 -0.40 8.98 -9.67
C ILE A 241 -0.48 10.00 -10.81
N GLY A 242 -1.69 10.32 -11.29
CA GLY A 242 -1.89 11.27 -12.38
C GLY A 242 -1.38 12.67 -12.06
N VAL A 243 -1.65 13.16 -10.85
CA VAL A 243 -1.16 14.47 -10.36
C VAL A 243 0.36 14.47 -10.26
N MET A 244 0.98 13.45 -9.66
CA MET A 244 2.44 13.39 -9.53
C MET A 244 3.14 13.28 -10.89
N LEU A 245 2.56 12.55 -11.84
CA LEU A 245 3.04 12.52 -13.24
C LEU A 245 2.92 13.87 -13.93
N ARG A 246 1.87 14.64 -13.63
CA ARG A 246 1.66 15.97 -14.22
C ARG A 246 2.59 17.03 -13.64
N LEU A 247 2.82 16.96 -12.33
CA LEU A 247 3.67 17.87 -11.58
C LEU A 247 5.16 17.56 -11.72
N SER A 248 5.54 16.36 -12.17
CA SER A 248 6.96 15.97 -12.25
C SER A 248 7.82 16.98 -13.01
N ASN A 249 7.36 17.44 -14.17
CA ASN A 249 8.10 18.43 -14.97
C ASN A 249 8.27 19.78 -14.27
N LEU A 250 7.30 20.17 -13.42
CA LEU A 250 7.40 21.39 -12.62
C LEU A 250 8.39 21.19 -11.48
N LEU A 251 8.29 20.06 -10.77
CA LEU A 251 9.22 19.70 -9.69
C LEU A 251 10.66 19.54 -10.20
N ASP A 252 10.84 19.05 -11.43
CA ASP A 252 12.14 18.98 -12.09
C ASP A 252 12.72 20.38 -12.32
N ARG A 253 11.91 21.33 -12.82
CA ARG A 253 12.31 22.73 -13.02
C ARG A 253 12.64 23.44 -11.71
N LEU A 254 11.99 23.07 -10.61
CA LEU A 254 12.23 23.59 -9.27
C LEU A 254 13.40 22.90 -8.55
N GLY A 255 14.00 21.85 -9.14
CA GLY A 255 15.07 21.07 -8.50
C GLY A 255 14.60 20.19 -7.33
N LEU A 256 13.28 20.05 -7.12
CA LEU A 256 12.69 19.30 -6.01
C LEU A 256 12.39 17.83 -6.34
N ALA A 257 12.32 17.49 -7.63
CA ALA A 257 11.89 16.15 -8.04
C ALA A 257 12.78 15.04 -7.50
N GLU A 258 14.10 15.22 -7.51
CA GLU A 258 15.04 14.19 -7.05
C GLU A 258 14.98 14.00 -5.52
N TRP A 259 14.76 15.08 -4.76
CA TRP A 259 14.56 15.01 -3.30
C TRP A 259 13.34 14.16 -2.93
N LEU A 260 12.26 14.29 -3.69
CA LEU A 260 11.01 13.56 -3.45
C LEU A 260 11.02 12.16 -4.07
N ALA A 261 11.73 11.96 -5.19
CA ALA A 261 11.81 10.68 -5.88
C ALA A 261 12.80 9.72 -5.22
N ALA A 262 13.90 10.25 -4.66
CA ALA A 262 14.94 9.50 -3.95
C ALA A 262 14.41 8.47 -2.94
N PRO A 263 13.64 8.87 -1.91
CA PRO A 263 13.10 7.94 -0.91
C PRO A 263 12.13 6.93 -1.54
N GLY A 264 11.37 7.32 -2.57
CA GLY A 264 10.48 6.42 -3.31
C GLY A 264 11.20 5.26 -4.01
N ARG A 265 12.51 5.35 -4.25
CA ARG A 265 13.32 4.24 -4.80
C ARG A 265 13.87 3.30 -3.74
N MET A 266 13.75 3.68 -2.47
CA MET A 266 14.25 2.98 -1.29
C MET A 266 13.11 2.49 -0.40
N ALA A 267 11.94 2.26 -1.00
CA ALA A 267 10.70 2.01 -0.27
C ALA A 267 10.71 0.73 0.59
N LEU A 268 11.44 -0.33 0.21
CA LEU A 268 11.59 -1.52 1.06
C LEU A 268 12.49 -1.23 2.26
N SER A 269 13.60 -0.54 2.04
CA SER A 269 14.50 -0.12 3.14
C SER A 269 13.78 0.81 4.11
N LEU A 270 13.03 1.79 3.59
CA LEU A 270 12.23 2.71 4.40
C LEU A 270 11.07 2.01 5.11
N TYR A 271 10.44 1.03 4.46
CA TYR A 271 9.41 0.21 5.10
C TYR A 271 9.99 -0.57 6.29
N VAL A 272 11.13 -1.24 6.16
CA VAL A 272 11.71 -1.90 7.35
C VAL A 272 12.18 -0.88 8.40
N ALA A 273 12.71 0.28 7.97
CA ALA A 273 13.16 1.32 8.88
C ALA A 273 12.02 1.97 9.69
N HIS A 274 10.83 2.20 9.13
CA HIS A 274 9.73 2.79 9.92
C HIS A 274 9.27 1.86 11.04
N ILE A 275 9.42 0.54 10.86
CA ILE A 275 9.09 -0.42 11.90
C ILE A 275 10.20 -0.48 12.93
N LEU A 276 11.41 -0.86 12.52
CA LEU A 276 12.51 -1.09 13.46
C LEU A 276 13.03 0.19 14.12
N LEU A 277 13.11 1.29 13.37
CA LEU A 277 13.63 2.57 13.88
C LEU A 277 12.50 3.52 14.27
N GLY A 278 11.45 3.61 13.48
CA GLY A 278 10.32 4.49 13.77
C GLY A 278 9.53 4.03 14.99
N MET A 279 8.89 2.85 14.92
CA MET A 279 8.15 2.31 16.06
C MET A 279 9.08 1.89 17.19
N GLY A 280 10.25 1.30 16.89
CA GLY A 280 11.24 0.96 17.92
C GLY A 280 11.74 2.16 18.74
N THR A 281 11.76 3.38 18.17
CA THR A 281 12.09 4.59 18.97
C THR A 281 10.92 5.03 19.85
N LEU A 282 9.67 4.95 19.37
CA LEU A 282 8.49 5.18 20.20
C LEU A 282 8.41 4.17 21.35
N GLU A 283 8.70 2.91 21.08
CA GLU A 283 8.77 1.83 22.09
C GLU A 283 9.84 2.14 23.14
N ALA A 284 11.06 2.50 22.72
CA ALA A 284 12.15 2.85 23.62
C ALA A 284 11.84 4.10 24.48
N MET A 285 10.97 4.98 23.99
CA MET A 285 10.48 6.15 24.73
C MET A 285 9.26 5.84 25.62
N GLY A 286 8.73 4.61 25.57
CA GLY A 286 7.53 4.21 26.31
C GLY A 286 6.26 4.89 25.80
N GLN A 287 6.18 5.22 24.51
CA GLN A 287 5.08 5.98 23.91
C GLN A 287 4.15 5.13 23.01
N LEU A 288 4.25 3.80 23.10
CA LEU A 288 3.33 2.86 22.44
C LEU A 288 2.28 2.35 23.44
N ASP A 289 1.61 3.27 24.12
CA ASP A 289 0.71 2.99 25.26
C ASP A 289 -0.59 3.81 25.21
N GLY A 290 -0.89 4.47 24.09
CA GLY A 290 -2.04 5.35 23.96
C GLY A 290 -1.89 6.72 24.62
N SER A 291 -0.74 7.05 25.22
CA SER A 291 -0.56 8.32 25.95
C SER A 291 -0.40 9.55 25.05
N LEU A 292 -0.06 9.35 23.76
CA LEU A 292 0.17 10.43 22.81
C LEU A 292 -1.13 11.06 22.30
N THR A 293 -1.12 12.38 22.09
CA THR A 293 -2.22 13.05 21.39
C THR A 293 -2.15 12.81 19.87
N PRO A 294 -3.26 12.95 19.13
CA PRO A 294 -3.27 12.85 17.67
C PRO A 294 -2.25 13.78 16.99
N GLU A 295 -2.07 15.00 17.49
CA GLU A 295 -1.11 15.96 16.93
C GLU A 295 0.34 15.55 17.21
N ALA A 296 0.62 14.97 18.38
CA ALA A 296 1.95 14.54 18.76
C ALA A 296 2.43 13.38 17.87
N ILE A 297 1.60 12.34 17.70
CA ILE A 297 1.94 11.18 16.85
C ILE A 297 2.02 11.57 15.36
N PHE A 298 1.17 12.50 14.93
CA PHE A 298 1.22 13.05 13.58
C PHE A 298 2.50 13.85 13.33
N GLY A 299 2.90 14.71 14.28
CA GLY A 299 4.16 15.44 14.24
C GLY A 299 5.37 14.52 14.19
N PHE A 300 5.38 13.48 15.03
CA PHE A 300 6.42 12.44 15.01
C PHE A 300 6.49 11.73 13.65
N SER A 301 5.34 11.35 13.09
CA SER A 301 5.23 10.71 11.77
C SER A 301 5.79 11.59 10.65
N LEU A 302 5.45 12.89 10.65
CA LEU A 302 6.00 13.84 9.68
C LEU A 302 7.51 14.04 9.86
N GLY A 303 7.97 14.13 11.10
CA GLY A 303 9.40 14.22 11.43
C GLY A 303 10.17 13.01 10.91
N PHE A 304 9.64 11.80 11.12
CA PHE A 304 10.21 10.57 10.58
C PHE A 304 10.25 10.58 9.05
N CYS A 305 9.17 10.99 8.38
CA CYS A 305 9.12 11.07 6.91
C CYS A 305 10.13 12.09 6.35
N ALA A 306 10.26 13.25 7.00
CA ALA A 306 11.24 14.26 6.62
C ALA A 306 12.68 13.77 6.81
N LEU A 307 12.97 13.11 7.93
CA LEU A 307 14.27 12.48 8.18
C LEU A 307 14.57 11.39 7.16
N ALA A 308 13.60 10.51 6.88
CA ALA A 308 13.73 9.46 5.87
C ALA A 308 14.03 10.02 4.47
N MET A 309 13.39 11.14 4.10
CA MET A 309 13.67 11.85 2.85
C MET A 309 15.13 12.34 2.79
N VAL A 310 15.60 13.04 3.83
CA VAL A 310 16.98 13.55 3.91
C VAL A 310 17.99 12.41 3.87
N LEU A 311 17.81 11.37 4.69
CA LEU A 311 18.70 10.22 4.75
C LEU A 311 18.73 9.45 3.43
N SER A 312 17.59 9.30 2.76
CA SER A 312 17.54 8.65 1.43
C SER A 312 18.24 9.47 0.37
N TRP A 313 18.15 10.80 0.44
CA TRP A 313 18.89 11.68 -0.45
C TRP A 313 20.40 11.55 -0.23
N VAL A 314 20.86 11.63 1.02
CA VAL A 314 22.28 11.42 1.38
C VAL A 314 22.76 10.04 0.93
N TRP A 315 21.95 9.01 1.13
CA TRP A 315 22.29 7.65 0.70
C TRP A 315 22.46 7.53 -0.82
N ASN A 316 21.65 8.24 -1.61
CA ASN A 316 21.80 8.24 -3.07
C ASN A 316 23.13 8.83 -3.55
N LEU A 317 23.83 9.61 -2.72
CA LEU A 317 25.20 10.06 -3.02
C LEU A 317 26.22 8.92 -2.89
N LEU A 318 25.93 7.91 -2.07
CA LEU A 318 26.83 6.80 -1.77
C LEU A 318 26.50 5.54 -2.59
N ALA A 319 25.22 5.26 -2.83
CA ALA A 319 24.78 4.04 -3.49
C ALA A 319 23.51 4.25 -4.34
N ALA A 320 23.48 3.57 -5.50
CA ALA A 320 22.38 3.69 -6.46
C ALA A 320 21.05 3.03 -6.03
N ARG A 321 21.04 2.30 -4.90
CA ARG A 321 19.85 1.63 -4.33
C ARG A 321 19.93 1.64 -2.82
N GLY A 322 18.77 1.58 -2.17
CA GLY A 322 18.72 1.35 -0.74
C GLY A 322 19.31 -0.01 -0.34
N PRO A 323 19.71 -0.18 0.93
CA PRO A 323 20.37 -1.38 1.43
C PRO A 323 19.58 -2.67 1.13
N LEU A 324 18.29 -2.71 1.47
CA LEU A 324 17.46 -3.89 1.27
C LEU A 324 17.10 -4.11 -0.19
N GLU A 325 16.93 -3.05 -0.99
CA GLU A 325 16.74 -3.16 -2.43
C GLU A 325 17.98 -3.74 -3.11
N ALA A 326 19.18 -3.37 -2.65
CA ALA A 326 20.43 -3.90 -3.14
C ALA A 326 20.59 -5.39 -2.77
N LEU A 327 20.26 -5.76 -1.54
CA LEU A 327 20.25 -7.15 -1.08
C LEU A 327 19.25 -8.00 -1.88
N LEU A 328 18.02 -7.53 -2.02
CA LEU A 328 16.97 -8.19 -2.80
C LEU A 328 17.40 -8.39 -4.25
N ARG A 329 18.06 -7.39 -4.86
CA ARG A 329 18.62 -7.53 -6.22
C ARG A 329 19.73 -8.58 -6.28
N ARG A 330 20.63 -8.64 -5.30
CA ARG A 330 21.71 -9.64 -5.26
C ARG A 330 21.14 -11.05 -5.18
N ILE A 331 20.23 -11.30 -4.24
CA ILE A 331 19.60 -12.62 -4.05
C ILE A 331 18.82 -13.04 -5.30
N SER A 332 17.92 -12.16 -5.79
CA SER A 332 17.12 -12.47 -6.98
C SER A 332 17.92 -12.48 -8.28
N GLY A 333 19.12 -11.90 -8.28
CA GLY A 333 20.02 -11.86 -9.43
C GLY A 333 20.57 -13.22 -9.84
N VAL A 334 20.62 -14.18 -8.91
CA VAL A 334 21.04 -15.58 -9.17
C VAL A 334 20.07 -16.30 -10.13
N PHE A 335 18.82 -15.83 -10.20
CA PHE A 335 17.75 -16.43 -11.01
C PHE A 335 17.53 -15.73 -12.36
N ARG A 336 18.46 -14.88 -12.79
CA ARG A 336 18.36 -14.09 -14.03
C ARG A 336 18.63 -14.89 -15.29
#